data_AF-A0AAN6RY89-F1
#
_entry.id   AF-A0AAN6RY89-F1
#
_cell.length_a   1.000
_cell.length_b   1.000
_cell.length_c   1.000
_cell.angle_alpha   90.00
_cell.angle_beta   90.00
_cell.angle_gamma   90.00
#
_symmetry.space_group_name_H-M   'P 1'
#
loop_
_entity.id
_entity.type
_entity.pdbx_description
1 polymer ?
#
loop_
_entity_poly.entity_id
_entity_poly.type
_entity_poly.pdbx_seq_one_letter_code
_entity_poly.pdbx_strand_id
1 'polypeptide(L)'
;LNKSVEDTWRRVPPELGGGVAGLVESFHQIHCLNLVRQYTYRDEYDYSALPSFDGTPKLVRAHIDHCIEALRRFIMCVGDVTPYLIKVNPNRLSGEDPDFRTLHKCRKYDKLVDWIKENAVITEVAEENREMSKLQGGHMHG
;
A
#
# COMPACT_ATOMS: atom_id res chain seq x y z
N LEU A 1 -5.82 -16.93 12.34
CA LEU A 1 -6.35 -16.45 11.04
C LEU A 1 -7.44 -17.43 10.66
N ASN A 2 -8.72 -17.02 10.56
CA ASN A 2 -9.81 -17.93 10.19
C ASN A 2 -9.66 -18.35 8.70
N LYS A 3 -8.70 -19.23 8.42
CA LYS A 3 -8.24 -19.66 7.10
C LYS A 3 -8.13 -21.17 7.08
N SER A 4 -8.26 -21.76 5.89
CA SER A 4 -8.18 -23.20 5.73
C SER A 4 -6.81 -23.73 6.19
N VAL A 5 -6.84 -24.86 6.89
CA VAL A 5 -5.64 -25.62 7.24
C VAL A 5 -5.17 -26.51 6.09
N GLU A 6 -5.97 -26.63 5.02
CA GLU A 6 -5.71 -27.47 3.85
C GLU A 6 -4.88 -26.74 2.77
N ASP A 7 -4.77 -25.41 2.86
CA ASP A 7 -4.00 -24.61 1.91
C ASP A 7 -2.47 -24.76 2.11
N THR A 8 -1.73 -24.69 0.99
CA THR A 8 -0.26 -24.74 0.97
C THR A 8 0.36 -23.36 1.24
N TRP A 9 0.49 -23.02 2.52
CA TRP A 9 1.06 -21.73 2.96
C TRP A 9 2.60 -21.68 2.86
N ARG A 10 3.16 -20.52 2.47
CA ARG A 10 4.61 -20.24 2.65
C ARG A 10 4.93 -20.25 4.15
N ARG A 11 5.80 -21.17 4.57
CA ARG A 11 6.22 -21.32 5.96
C ARG A 11 7.50 -20.52 6.23
N VAL A 12 7.56 -19.91 7.40
CA VAL A 12 8.76 -19.25 7.91
C VAL A 12 9.64 -20.32 8.57
N PRO A 13 10.97 -20.30 8.37
CA PRO A 13 11.87 -21.24 9.03
C PRO A 13 11.77 -21.15 10.57
N PRO A 14 11.91 -22.26 11.31
CA PRO A 14 11.85 -22.26 12.78
C PRO A 14 12.82 -21.27 13.45
N GLU A 15 14.00 -21.10 12.88
CA GLU A 15 15.04 -20.15 13.34
C GLU A 15 14.62 -18.68 13.25
N LEU A 16 13.62 -18.37 12.42
CA LEU A 16 13.02 -17.03 12.29
C LEU A 16 11.66 -16.93 13.01
N GLY A 17 11.33 -17.88 13.89
CA GLY A 17 10.11 -17.89 14.70
C GLY A 17 8.98 -18.77 14.17
N GLY A 18 9.15 -19.41 13.00
CA GLY A 18 8.18 -20.35 12.44
C GLY A 18 6.85 -19.72 12.01
N GLY A 19 5.87 -20.57 11.69
CA GLY A 19 4.51 -20.14 11.33
C GLY A 19 4.30 -19.92 9.82
N VAL A 20 3.36 -19.04 9.48
CA VAL A 20 2.99 -18.69 8.09
C VAL A 20 3.51 -17.30 7.77
N ALA A 21 4.18 -17.16 6.63
CA ALA A 21 4.63 -15.87 6.14
C ALA A 21 3.42 -15.01 5.76
N GLY A 22 3.38 -13.78 6.24
CA GLY A 22 2.34 -12.81 5.92
C GLY A 22 2.95 -11.47 5.54
N LEU A 23 2.22 -10.71 4.73
CA LEU A 23 2.53 -9.33 4.42
C LEU A 23 1.48 -8.42 5.05
N VAL A 24 1.91 -7.25 5.53
CA VAL A 24 0.98 -6.25 6.06
C VAL A 24 0.22 -5.62 4.91
N GLU A 25 -1.10 -5.79 4.91
CA GLU A 25 -1.99 -5.42 3.79
C GLU A 25 -1.93 -3.92 3.44
N SER A 26 -1.62 -3.04 4.39
CA SER A 26 -1.48 -1.60 4.12
C SER A 26 -0.40 -1.29 3.07
N PHE A 27 0.67 -2.08 3.02
CA PHE A 27 1.73 -1.89 2.03
C PHE A 27 1.30 -2.35 0.65
N HIS A 28 0.48 -3.39 0.58
CA HIS A 28 -0.15 -3.80 -0.67
C HIS A 28 -1.10 -2.72 -1.18
N GLN A 29 -1.91 -2.10 -0.31
CA GLN A 29 -2.79 -0.98 -0.69
C GLN A 29 -2.02 0.21 -1.25
N ILE A 30 -0.93 0.63 -0.58
CA ILE A 30 -0.08 1.72 -1.08
C ILE A 30 0.60 1.36 -2.40
N HIS A 31 1.07 0.12 -2.54
CA HIS A 31 1.59 -0.40 -3.81
C HIS A 31 0.54 -0.31 -4.93
N CYS A 32 -0.67 -0.81 -4.69
CA CYS A 32 -1.78 -0.75 -5.65
C CYS A 32 -2.10 0.68 -6.06
N LEU A 33 -2.16 1.63 -5.11
CA LEU A 33 -2.41 3.04 -5.40
C LEU A 33 -1.30 3.64 -6.28
N ASN A 34 -0.03 3.35 -5.95
CA ASN A 34 1.09 3.82 -6.74
C ASN A 34 1.08 3.24 -8.15
N LEU A 35 0.71 1.97 -8.31
CA LEU A 35 0.65 1.31 -9.60
C LEU A 35 -0.46 1.87 -10.48
N VAL A 36 -1.63 2.17 -9.91
CA VAL A 36 -2.70 2.88 -10.62
C VAL A 36 -2.20 4.24 -11.12
N ARG A 37 -1.50 5.01 -10.26
CA ARG A 37 -0.89 6.29 -10.67
C ARG A 37 0.09 6.10 -11.83
N GLN A 38 1.04 5.18 -11.71
CA GLN A 38 2.03 4.91 -12.76
C GLN A 38 1.34 4.52 -14.08
N TYR A 39 0.33 3.67 -14.02
CA TYR A 39 -0.41 3.27 -15.20
C TYR A 39 -1.14 4.44 -15.87
N THR A 40 -1.69 5.39 -15.09
CA THR A 40 -2.32 6.60 -15.64
C THR A 40 -1.33 7.48 -16.43
N TYR A 41 -0.05 7.50 -16.03
CA TYR A 41 1.00 8.31 -16.66
C TYR A 41 2.00 7.52 -17.53
N ARG A 42 1.61 6.31 -17.95
CA ARG A 42 2.52 5.38 -18.66
C ARG A 42 2.87 5.83 -20.08
N ASP A 43 2.13 6.78 -20.63
CA ASP A 43 2.39 7.32 -21.98
C ASP A 43 3.43 8.46 -21.91
N GLU A 44 3.59 9.07 -20.73
CA GLU A 44 4.55 10.16 -20.45
C GLU A 44 5.85 9.67 -19.81
N TYR A 45 5.81 8.57 -19.05
CA TYR A 45 6.97 8.02 -18.36
C TYR A 45 7.13 6.52 -18.63
N ASP A 46 8.38 6.10 -18.82
CA ASP A 46 8.72 4.69 -19.01
C ASP A 46 8.79 3.96 -17.66
N TYR A 47 7.83 3.05 -17.46
CA TYR A 47 7.76 2.14 -16.31
C TYR A 47 8.06 0.68 -16.68
N SER A 48 8.49 0.40 -17.92
CA SER A 48 8.68 -0.97 -18.42
C SER A 48 9.76 -1.76 -17.68
N ALA A 49 10.69 -1.08 -17.02
CA ALA A 49 11.73 -1.71 -16.18
C ALA A 49 11.23 -2.12 -14.79
N LEU A 50 10.00 -1.76 -14.40
CA LEU A 50 9.45 -2.11 -13.09
C LEU A 50 8.78 -3.49 -13.16
N PRO A 51 9.02 -4.39 -12.18
CA PRO A 51 8.40 -5.72 -12.17
C PRO A 51 6.87 -5.70 -12.22
N SER A 52 6.25 -4.62 -11.73
CA SER A 52 4.79 -4.45 -11.76
C SER A 52 4.21 -4.24 -13.17
N PHE A 53 5.07 -3.95 -14.14
CA PHE A 53 4.77 -3.78 -15.57
C PHE A 53 5.27 -4.95 -16.42
N ASP A 54 5.76 -6.03 -15.81
CA ASP A 54 6.20 -7.21 -16.54
C ASP A 54 5.03 -7.91 -17.26
N GLY A 55 5.33 -8.42 -18.46
CA GLY A 55 4.39 -9.20 -19.26
C GLY A 55 3.69 -8.40 -20.35
N THR A 56 2.63 -9.00 -20.91
CA THR A 56 1.88 -8.38 -22.01
C THR A 56 1.06 -7.18 -21.53
N PRO A 57 0.69 -6.23 -22.41
CA PRO A 57 -0.19 -5.11 -22.04
C PRO A 57 -1.50 -5.55 -21.36
N LYS A 58 -2.04 -6.72 -21.74
CA LYS A 58 -3.22 -7.32 -21.11
C LYS A 58 -2.96 -7.76 -19.67
N LEU A 59 -1.79 -8.35 -19.39
CA LEU A 59 -1.41 -8.75 -18.03
C LEU A 59 -1.17 -7.53 -17.14
N VAL A 60 -0.48 -6.52 -17.65
CA VAL A 60 -0.30 -5.25 -16.93
C VAL A 60 -1.66 -4.63 -16.60
N ARG A 61 -2.57 -4.54 -17.58
CA ARG A 61 -3.95 -4.05 -17.34
C ARG A 61 -4.68 -4.86 -16.27
N ALA A 62 -4.59 -6.19 -16.31
CA ALA A 62 -5.21 -7.06 -15.31
C ALA A 62 -4.63 -6.84 -13.91
N HIS A 63 -3.33 -6.55 -13.79
CA HIS A 63 -2.72 -6.15 -12.52
C HIS A 63 -3.33 -4.85 -12.00
N ILE A 64 -3.60 -3.86 -12.86
CA ILE A 64 -4.29 -2.62 -12.47
C ILE A 64 -5.74 -2.89 -12.03
N ASP A 65 -6.47 -3.74 -12.75
CA ASP A 65 -7.83 -4.13 -12.36
C ASP A 65 -7.86 -4.79 -10.97
N HIS A 66 -6.91 -5.69 -10.70
CA HIS A 66 -6.73 -6.28 -9.38
C HIS A 66 -6.45 -5.21 -8.31
N CYS A 67 -5.57 -4.25 -8.61
CA CYS A 67 -5.25 -3.16 -7.70
C CYS A 67 -6.47 -2.30 -7.35
N ILE A 68 -7.29 -1.95 -8.36
CA ILE A 68 -8.53 -1.20 -8.17
C ILE A 68 -9.51 -1.99 -7.28
N GLU A 69 -9.68 -3.29 -7.54
CA GLU A 69 -10.57 -4.13 -6.74
C GLU A 69 -10.08 -4.37 -5.32
N ALA A 70 -8.77 -4.52 -5.11
CA ALA A 70 -8.17 -4.62 -3.79
C ALA A 70 -8.42 -3.35 -2.97
N LEU A 71 -8.19 -2.18 -3.57
CA LEU A 71 -8.46 -0.87 -2.95
C LEU A 71 -9.95 -0.68 -2.65
N ARG A 72 -10.84 -1.02 -3.59
CA ARG A 72 -12.29 -0.94 -3.39
C ARG A 72 -12.73 -1.81 -2.21
N ARG A 73 -12.28 -3.06 -2.15
CA ARG A 73 -12.58 -3.98 -1.04
C ARG A 73 -12.08 -3.45 0.29
N PHE A 74 -10.86 -2.91 0.32
CA PHE A 74 -10.30 -2.29 1.52
C PHE A 74 -11.12 -1.09 1.99
N ILE A 75 -11.45 -0.15 1.08
CA ILE A 75 -12.25 1.04 1.41
C ILE A 75 -13.60 0.64 2.00
N MET A 76 -14.27 -0.35 1.40
CA MET A 76 -15.54 -0.87 1.93
C MET A 76 -15.38 -1.61 3.26
N CYS A 77 -14.25 -2.28 3.49
CA CYS A 77 -13.97 -3.00 4.72
C CYS A 77 -13.67 -2.05 5.89
N VAL A 78 -12.90 -0.99 5.65
CA VAL A 78 -12.65 0.05 6.65
C VAL A 78 -13.91 0.85 6.92
N GLY A 79 -14.64 1.22 5.87
CA GLY A 79 -15.92 1.93 5.96
C GLY A 79 -15.82 3.21 6.78
N ASP A 80 -14.94 4.15 6.40
CA ASP A 80 -14.80 5.41 7.12
C ASP A 80 -16.13 6.18 7.14
N VAL A 81 -16.68 6.36 8.35
CA VAL A 81 -17.95 7.04 8.60
C VAL A 81 -17.77 8.53 8.92
N THR A 82 -16.54 9.05 8.86
CA THR A 82 -16.27 10.48 9.08
C THR A 82 -16.96 11.29 7.97
N PRO A 83 -17.92 12.18 8.30
CA PRO A 83 -18.61 12.95 7.29
C PRO A 83 -17.66 14.01 6.72
N TYR A 84 -17.67 14.20 5.40
CA TYR A 84 -17.21 15.48 4.85
C TYR A 84 -18.32 16.52 5.02
N LEU A 85 -17.95 17.79 5.17
CA LEU A 85 -18.91 18.87 5.38
C LEU A 85 -19.19 19.61 4.07
N ILE A 86 -20.28 20.38 4.04
CA ILE A 86 -20.64 21.22 2.89
C ILE A 86 -20.52 22.69 3.30
N LYS A 87 -19.81 23.47 2.50
CA LYS A 87 -19.71 24.92 2.64
C LYS A 87 -20.55 25.62 1.60
N VAL A 88 -21.18 26.72 1.99
CA VAL A 88 -21.80 27.64 1.04
C VAL A 88 -20.69 28.35 0.26
N ASN A 89 -20.74 28.26 -1.07
CA ASN A 89 -19.87 29.03 -1.97
C ASN A 89 -20.68 29.53 -3.19
N PRO A 90 -21.09 30.80 -3.21
CA PRO A 90 -21.88 31.35 -4.31
C PRO A 90 -21.13 31.46 -5.64
N ASN A 91 -19.80 31.32 -5.65
CA ASN A 91 -19.00 31.35 -6.88
C ASN A 91 -18.96 29.98 -7.60
N ARG A 92 -19.47 28.93 -6.98
CA ARG A 92 -19.61 27.58 -7.56
C ARG A 92 -20.95 27.45 -8.26
N LEU A 93 -20.99 26.69 -9.36
CA LEU A 93 -22.23 26.40 -10.09
C LEU A 93 -23.31 25.76 -9.19
N SER A 94 -22.91 24.91 -8.23
CA SER A 94 -23.78 24.28 -7.24
C SER A 94 -24.18 25.20 -6.08
N GLY A 95 -23.54 26.36 -5.93
CA GLY A 95 -23.66 27.19 -4.72
C GLY A 95 -22.94 26.63 -3.48
N GLU A 96 -22.22 25.51 -3.63
CA GLU A 96 -21.64 24.74 -2.53
C GLU A 96 -20.28 24.12 -2.88
N ASP A 97 -19.43 23.92 -1.88
CA ASP A 97 -18.17 23.17 -1.95
C ASP A 97 -18.06 22.10 -0.85
N PRO A 98 -17.53 20.91 -1.16
CA PRO A 98 -17.19 19.92 -0.13
C PRO A 98 -15.96 20.37 0.68
N ASP A 99 -16.01 20.21 2.00
CA ASP A 99 -14.87 20.34 2.90
C ASP A 99 -14.45 18.97 3.44
N PHE A 100 -13.36 18.45 2.88
CA PHE A 100 -12.74 17.19 3.28
C PHE A 100 -11.74 17.36 4.45
N ARG A 101 -11.59 18.56 5.01
CA ARG A 101 -10.64 18.83 6.11
C ARG A 101 -11.24 18.47 7.47
N THR A 102 -11.87 17.31 7.55
CA THR A 102 -12.40 16.75 8.79
C THR A 102 -11.31 16.04 9.57
N LEU A 103 -11.53 15.84 10.87
CA LEU A 103 -10.55 15.17 11.72
C LEU A 103 -10.67 13.66 11.55
N HIS A 104 -9.56 13.01 11.20
CA HIS A 104 -9.45 11.56 11.14
C HIS A 104 -8.48 11.07 12.23
N LYS A 105 -8.76 9.90 12.79
CA LYS A 105 -7.84 9.23 13.72
C LYS A 105 -7.02 8.18 12.98
N CYS A 106 -5.78 8.51 12.65
CA CYS A 106 -4.88 7.63 11.93
C CYS A 106 -4.03 6.77 12.86
N ARG A 107 -3.53 5.65 12.33
CA ARG A 107 -2.40 4.93 12.94
C ARG A 107 -1.11 5.73 12.70
N LYS A 108 -0.14 5.63 13.62
CA LYS A 108 1.21 6.16 13.41
C LYS A 108 1.93 5.30 12.36
N TYR A 109 1.90 5.75 11.10
CA TYR A 109 2.35 4.94 9.96
C TYR A 109 3.86 4.70 9.97
N ASP A 110 4.63 5.68 10.41
CA ASP A 110 6.07 5.57 10.70
C ASP A 110 6.37 4.39 11.63
N LYS A 111 5.62 4.26 12.74
CA LYS A 111 5.79 3.14 13.68
C LYS A 111 5.39 1.79 13.10
N LEU A 112 4.45 1.76 12.16
CA LEU A 112 4.12 0.55 11.43
C LEU A 112 5.26 0.15 10.48
N VAL A 113 5.86 1.12 9.78
CA VAL A 113 7.01 0.90 8.90
C VAL A 113 8.21 0.39 9.69
N ASP A 114 8.54 1.04 10.81
CA ASP A 114 9.65 0.65 11.69
C ASP A 114 9.49 -0.81 12.15
N TRP A 115 8.29 -1.14 12.66
CA TRP A 115 8.00 -2.50 13.13
C TRP A 115 8.16 -3.55 12.02
N ILE A 116 7.73 -3.27 10.79
CA ILE A 116 7.87 -4.23 9.67
C ILE A 116 9.33 -4.43 9.29
N LYS A 117 10.13 -3.35 9.25
CA LYS A 117 11.56 -3.46 8.97
C LYS A 117 12.28 -4.34 9.99
N GLU A 118 11.93 -4.19 11.27
CA GLU A 118 12.51 -4.96 12.37
C GLU A 118 12.05 -6.44 12.37
N ASN A 119 10.86 -6.73 11.85
CA ASN A 119 10.24 -8.06 11.92
C ASN A 119 10.16 -8.78 10.56
N ALA A 120 10.91 -8.31 9.55
CA ALA A 120 10.94 -8.95 8.24
C ALA A 120 11.61 -10.34 8.31
N VAL A 121 10.85 -11.37 7.93
CA VAL A 121 11.31 -12.79 7.93
C VAL A 121 11.38 -13.40 6.52
N ILE A 122 10.97 -12.65 5.51
CA ILE A 122 11.16 -13.00 4.09
C ILE A 122 12.55 -12.50 3.72
N THR A 123 13.47 -13.41 3.41
CA THR A 123 14.90 -13.17 3.26
C THR A 123 15.23 -12.04 2.29
N GLU A 124 14.56 -11.99 1.13
CA GLU A 124 14.78 -10.96 0.13
C GLU A 124 14.41 -9.56 0.67
N VAL A 125 13.26 -9.47 1.33
CA VAL A 125 12.75 -8.23 1.94
C VAL A 125 13.58 -7.83 3.16
N ALA A 126 14.07 -8.79 3.93
CA ALA A 126 14.91 -8.55 5.11
C ALA A 126 16.29 -7.99 4.70
N GLU A 127 16.86 -8.46 3.60
CA GLU A 127 18.11 -7.95 3.04
C GLU A 127 17.95 -6.51 2.50
N GLU A 128 16.91 -6.26 1.71
CA GLU A 128 16.57 -4.91 1.22
C GLU A 128 16.37 -3.91 2.38
N ASN A 129 15.64 -4.31 3.41
CA ASN A 129 15.41 -3.46 4.59
C ASN A 129 16.71 -3.12 5.34
N ARG A 130 17.66 -4.07 5.42
CA ARG A 130 18.98 -3.85 6.03
C ARG A 130 19.86 -2.90 5.21
N GLU A 131 19.79 -2.98 3.88
CA GLU A 131 20.52 -2.05 3.01
C GLU A 131 19.90 -0.64 3.07
N MET A 132 18.58 -0.53 3.07
CA MET A 132 17.89 0.77 3.19
C MET A 132 18.11 1.45 4.56
N SER A 133 18.21 0.70 5.66
CA SER A 133 18.48 1.27 6.98
C SER A 133 19.89 1.84 7.09
N LYS A 134 20.88 1.23 6.41
CA LYS A 134 22.24 1.79 6.28
C LYS A 134 22.25 3.12 5.52
N LEU A 135 21.42 3.25 4.49
CA LEU A 135 21.28 4.49 3.70
C LEU A 135 20.60 5.62 4.50
N GLN A 136 19.59 5.29 5.30
CA GLN A 136 18.85 6.27 6.13
C GLN A 136 19.62 6.67 7.40
N GLY A 137 20.54 5.83 7.89
CA GLY A 137 21.44 6.15 9.00
C GLY A 137 22.51 7.21 8.69
N GLY A 138 22.64 7.63 7.43
CA GLY A 138 23.58 8.68 6.99
C GLY A 138 23.02 10.11 6.96
N HIS A 139 21.73 10.32 7.29
CA HIS A 139 21.10 11.65 7.35
C HIS A 139 20.61 11.95 8.77
N MET A 140 21.56 12.06 9.70
CA MET A 140 21.33 12.76 10.96
C MET A 140 22.27 13.96 11.02
N HIS A 141 21.66 15.16 11.10
CA HIS A 141 22.17 16.49 11.45
C HIS A 141 22.24 17.50 10.29
N GLY A 142 21.34 18.49 10.38
CA GLY A 142 21.17 19.67 9.55
C GLY A 142 19.89 20.39 9.95
#